data_AF-A0A3B0VUG8-F1
#
_entry.id   AF-A0A3B0VUG8-F1
#
_cell.length_a   1.000
_cell.length_b   1.000
_cell.length_c   1.000
_cell.angle_alpha   90.00
_cell.angle_beta   90.00
_cell.angle_gamma   90.00
#
_symmetry.space_group_name_H-M   'P 1'
#
loop_
_entity.id
_entity.type
_entity.pdbx_description
1 polymer ?
#
loop_
_entity_poly.entity_id
_entity_poly.type
_entity_poly.pdbx_seq_one_letter_code
_entity_poly.pdbx_strand_id
1 'polypeptide(L)'
;MFKTSADKKPVFIILLFTVVDFIAYFYLESTWLLALYWLLMMIPKGLISAWNHHHQHSHVFKSNVLNRILEFFYALHTGVTTNLWVLHHNLGHHRNFLDQSKDESRWKRANGATMGMLEYTLNVALTAYPRGYQVGKKYPKLQKQFIVYGLITFALLTTLTLY
;
A
#
# COMPACT_ATOMS: atom_id res chain seq x y z
N MET A 1 14.55 -4.99 18.46
CA MET A 1 14.21 -4.91 17.02
C MET A 1 12.78 -4.40 16.81
N PHE A 2 11.76 -5.19 17.16
CA PHE A 2 10.35 -4.75 17.17
C PHE A 2 10.06 -3.72 18.26
N LYS A 3 9.02 -2.89 18.07
CA LYS A 3 8.47 -2.01 19.11
C LYS A 3 7.57 -2.78 20.07
N THR A 4 6.67 -3.62 19.54
CA THR A 4 5.82 -4.53 20.32
C THR A 4 5.99 -5.98 19.86
N SER A 5 5.82 -6.93 20.79
CA SER A 5 5.87 -8.36 20.48
C SER A 5 4.69 -8.83 19.61
N ALA A 6 3.58 -8.09 19.63
CA ALA A 6 2.40 -8.38 18.84
C ALA A 6 2.69 -8.36 17.32
N ASP A 7 3.64 -7.53 16.87
CA ASP A 7 3.98 -7.39 15.44
C ASP A 7 4.77 -8.58 14.88
N LYS A 8 5.29 -9.46 15.72
CA LYS A 8 6.09 -10.62 15.27
C LYS A 8 5.29 -11.54 14.35
N LYS A 9 4.05 -11.84 14.72
CA LYS A 9 3.18 -12.74 13.93
C LYS A 9 2.79 -12.14 12.58
N PRO A 10 2.28 -10.89 12.50
CA PRO A 10 2.02 -10.23 11.22
C PRO A 10 3.24 -10.21 10.30
N VAL A 11 4.42 -9.81 10.81
CA VAL A 11 5.63 -9.75 9.99
C VAL A 11 6.05 -11.13 9.48
N PHE A 12 5.98 -12.16 10.33
CA PHE A 12 6.25 -13.54 9.89
C PHE A 12 5.32 -13.97 8.76
N ILE A 13 4.00 -13.71 8.90
CA ILE A 13 3.01 -14.05 7.87
C ILE A 13 3.29 -13.30 6.56
N ILE A 14 3.58 -12.00 6.62
CA ILE A 14 3.89 -11.19 5.43
C ILE A 14 5.11 -11.76 4.69
N LEU A 15 6.19 -12.07 5.41
CA LEU A 15 7.41 -12.61 4.81
C LEU A 15 7.20 -14.03 4.26
N LEU A 16 6.42 -14.85 4.96
CA LEU A 16 6.05 -16.18 4.47
C LEU A 16 5.27 -16.07 3.15
N PHE A 17 4.30 -15.16 3.07
CA PHE A 17 3.55 -14.89 1.84
C PHE A 17 4.46 -14.39 0.72
N THR A 18 5.45 -13.54 1.02
CA THR A 18 6.46 -13.13 0.02
C THR A 18 7.23 -14.33 -0.54
N VAL A 19 7.63 -15.29 0.30
CA VAL A 19 8.32 -16.51 -0.16
C VAL A 19 7.41 -17.33 -1.07
N VAL A 20 6.15 -17.52 -0.70
CA VAL A 20 5.17 -18.23 -1.54
C VAL A 20 4.95 -17.49 -2.87
N ASP A 21 4.83 -16.16 -2.85
CA ASP A 21 4.70 -15.34 -4.05
C ASP A 21 5.90 -15.51 -4.98
N PHE A 22 7.14 -15.51 -4.45
CA PHE A 22 8.33 -15.74 -5.26
C PHE A 22 8.41 -17.16 -5.80
N ILE A 23 8.03 -18.18 -5.02
CA ILE A 23 7.96 -19.56 -5.54
C ILE A 23 6.95 -19.62 -6.69
N ALA A 24 5.76 -19.05 -6.53
CA ALA A 24 4.76 -19.03 -7.58
C ALA A 24 5.27 -18.26 -8.82
N TYR A 25 5.90 -17.10 -8.63
CA TYR A 25 6.40 -16.26 -9.71
C TYR A 25 7.53 -16.91 -10.52
N PHE A 26 8.50 -17.55 -9.86
CA PHE A 26 9.67 -18.12 -10.54
C PHE A 26 9.45 -19.55 -11.08
N TYR A 27 8.49 -20.31 -10.53
CA TYR A 27 8.31 -21.72 -10.90
C TYR A 27 6.99 -22.03 -11.62
N LEU A 28 5.99 -21.13 -11.63
CA LEU A 28 4.80 -21.34 -12.45
C LEU A 28 5.09 -20.95 -13.91
N GLU A 29 5.19 -21.95 -14.77
CA GLU A 29 5.42 -21.75 -16.21
C GLU A 29 4.17 -21.26 -16.96
N SER A 30 2.97 -21.46 -16.39
CA SER A 30 1.71 -21.03 -16.99
C SER A 30 1.31 -19.65 -16.51
N THR A 31 1.29 -18.68 -17.44
CA THR A 31 0.81 -17.31 -17.19
C THR A 31 -0.64 -17.28 -16.70
N TRP A 32 -1.48 -18.21 -17.16
CA TRP A 32 -2.86 -18.35 -16.70
C TRP A 32 -2.95 -18.81 -15.25
N LEU A 33 -2.12 -19.79 -14.85
CA LEU A 33 -2.07 -20.25 -13.45
C LEU A 33 -1.52 -19.15 -12.54
N LEU A 34 -0.50 -18.42 -13.00
CA LEU A 34 0.02 -17.27 -12.28
C LEU A 34 -1.04 -16.18 -12.12
N ALA A 35 -1.78 -15.83 -13.17
CA ALA A 35 -2.87 -14.86 -13.10
C ALA A 35 -3.99 -15.30 -12.14
N LEU A 36 -4.41 -16.57 -12.21
CA LEU A 36 -5.39 -17.14 -11.28
C LEU A 36 -4.88 -17.09 -9.84
N TYR A 37 -3.61 -17.44 -9.61
CA TYR A 37 -2.97 -17.33 -8.30
C TYR A 37 -3.07 -15.90 -7.76
N TRP A 38 -2.68 -14.89 -8.55
CA TRP A 38 -2.75 -13.49 -8.12
C TRP A 38 -4.18 -13.04 -7.79
N LEU A 39 -5.17 -13.45 -8.59
CA LEU A 39 -6.59 -13.16 -8.32
C LEU A 39 -7.07 -13.76 -7.00
N LEU A 40 -6.76 -15.03 -6.74
CA LEU A 40 -7.12 -15.68 -5.48
C LEU A 40 -6.41 -15.04 -4.28
N MET A 41 -5.15 -14.66 -4.47
CA MET A 41 -4.34 -14.06 -3.42
C MET A 41 -4.74 -12.63 -3.07
N MET A 42 -5.62 -11.97 -3.85
CA MET A 42 -6.19 -10.68 -3.47
C MET A 42 -6.92 -10.74 -2.12
N ILE A 43 -7.56 -11.87 -1.79
CA ILE A 43 -8.32 -12.03 -0.53
C ILE A 43 -7.40 -11.92 0.69
N PRO A 44 -6.37 -12.78 0.87
CA PRO A 44 -5.46 -12.64 2.00
C PRO A 44 -4.61 -11.36 1.94
N LYS A 45 -4.27 -10.84 0.75
CA LYS A 45 -3.55 -9.57 0.61
C LYS A 45 -4.39 -8.36 1.02
N GLY A 46 -5.71 -8.44 0.87
CA GLY A 46 -6.65 -7.47 1.45
C GLY A 46 -6.53 -7.38 2.97
N LEU A 47 -6.28 -8.51 3.66
CA LEU A 47 -6.03 -8.53 5.11
C LEU A 47 -4.65 -7.96 5.46
N ILE A 48 -3.62 -8.24 4.66
CA ILE A 48 -2.28 -7.64 4.82
C ILE A 48 -2.35 -6.11 4.69
N SER A 49 -3.26 -5.58 3.87
CA SER A 49 -3.49 -4.15 3.73
C SER A 49 -3.81 -3.45 5.06
N ALA A 50 -4.54 -4.12 5.97
CA ALA A 50 -4.80 -3.58 7.31
C ALA A 50 -3.51 -3.46 8.15
N TRP A 51 -2.59 -4.42 8.04
CA TRP A 51 -1.28 -4.32 8.70
C TRP A 51 -0.36 -3.29 8.04
N ASN A 52 -0.43 -3.12 6.70
CA ASN A 52 0.28 -2.04 6.01
C ASN A 52 -0.23 -0.67 6.50
N HIS A 53 -1.54 -0.49 6.54
CA HIS A 53 -2.18 0.72 7.07
C HIS A 53 -1.73 0.99 8.51
N HIS A 54 -1.77 -0.01 9.40
CA HIS A 54 -1.27 0.11 10.76
C HIS A 54 0.20 0.54 10.81
N HIS A 55 1.07 -0.10 10.00
CA HIS A 55 2.49 0.24 9.92
C HIS A 55 2.73 1.73 9.57
N GLN A 56 1.88 2.29 8.70
CA GLN A 56 1.97 3.69 8.31
C GLN A 56 1.38 4.67 9.34
N HIS A 57 0.60 4.19 10.31
CA HIS A 57 0.27 4.94 11.53
C HIS A 57 1.37 4.83 12.59
N SER A 58 1.90 3.62 12.77
CA SER A 58 2.93 3.32 13.76
C SER A 58 3.92 2.30 13.22
N HIS A 59 5.17 2.71 13.07
CA HIS A 59 6.24 1.82 12.64
C HIS A 59 6.38 0.60 13.57
N VAL A 60 6.46 -0.58 12.96
CA VAL A 60 6.61 -1.90 13.60
C VAL A 60 7.97 -2.05 14.30
N PHE A 61 9.05 -1.55 13.69
CA PHE A 61 10.40 -1.66 14.23
C PHE A 61 10.86 -0.37 14.89
N LYS A 62 11.78 -0.49 15.84
CA LYS A 62 12.56 0.65 16.37
C LYS A 62 13.56 1.17 15.33
N SER A 63 14.00 0.33 14.40
CA SER A 63 14.95 0.67 13.33
C SER A 63 14.23 1.17 12.08
N ASN A 64 14.59 2.36 11.62
CA ASN A 64 14.06 2.93 10.37
C ASN A 64 14.39 2.05 9.15
N VAL A 65 15.59 1.46 9.10
CA VAL A 65 16.00 0.61 7.97
C VAL A 65 15.09 -0.62 7.84
N LEU A 66 14.80 -1.28 8.96
CA LEU A 66 13.91 -2.45 8.95
C LEU A 66 12.48 -2.08 8.56
N ASN A 67 12.00 -0.89 8.95
CA ASN A 67 10.69 -0.41 8.49
C ASN A 67 10.69 -0.17 6.97
N ARG A 68 11.75 0.41 6.40
CA ARG A 68 11.86 0.61 4.93
C ARG A 68 11.93 -0.70 4.16
N ILE A 69 12.63 -1.71 4.69
CA ILE A 69 12.65 -3.05 4.09
C ILE A 69 11.24 -3.67 4.15
N LEU A 70 10.55 -3.56 5.29
CA LEU A 70 9.20 -4.11 5.42
C LEU A 70 8.19 -3.41 4.49
N GLU A 71 8.32 -2.10 4.30
CA GLU A 71 7.49 -1.33 3.35
C GLU A 71 7.62 -1.82 1.90
N PHE A 72 8.79 -2.33 1.50
CA PHE A 72 8.95 -2.96 0.19
C PHE A 72 8.08 -4.22 0.05
N PHE A 73 8.10 -5.11 1.05
CA PHE A 73 7.26 -6.31 1.03
C PHE A 73 5.77 -5.95 1.09
N TYR A 74 5.40 -4.97 1.91
CA TYR A 74 4.05 -4.42 1.90
C TYR A 74 3.63 -3.92 0.51
N ALA A 75 4.52 -3.23 -0.20
CA ALA A 75 4.23 -2.74 -1.55
C ALA A 75 4.03 -3.87 -2.56
N LEU A 76 4.78 -4.98 -2.46
CA LEU A 76 4.55 -6.18 -3.30
C LEU A 76 3.17 -6.80 -3.05
N HIS A 77 2.71 -6.82 -1.80
CA HIS A 77 1.43 -7.43 -1.45
C HIS A 77 0.22 -6.55 -1.74
N THR A 78 0.33 -5.25 -1.51
CA THR A 78 -0.84 -4.36 -1.49
C THR A 78 -0.77 -3.24 -2.51
N GLY A 79 0.35 -3.10 -3.23
CA GLY A 79 0.59 -1.98 -4.14
C GLY A 79 0.73 -0.62 -3.45
N VAL A 80 0.85 -0.55 -2.12
CA VAL A 80 0.95 0.70 -1.36
C VAL A 80 2.38 0.90 -0.88
N THR A 81 3.07 1.89 -1.44
CA THR A 81 4.46 2.24 -1.09
C THR A 81 4.55 3.12 0.16
N THR A 82 5.79 3.33 0.61
CA THR A 82 6.15 4.21 1.73
C THR A 82 5.38 5.53 1.73
N ASN A 83 4.77 5.85 2.87
CA ASN A 83 4.00 7.08 3.13
C ASN A 83 2.74 7.31 2.28
N LEU A 84 2.34 6.41 1.38
CA LEU A 84 1.11 6.62 0.62
C LEU A 84 -0.14 6.66 1.52
N TRP A 85 -0.28 5.76 2.50
CA TRP A 85 -1.34 5.85 3.51
C TRP A 85 -1.19 7.12 4.34
N VAL A 86 0.02 7.51 4.73
CA VAL A 86 0.23 8.75 5.50
C VAL A 86 -0.30 9.97 4.73
N LEU A 87 0.07 10.10 3.45
CA LEU A 87 -0.30 11.25 2.63
C LEU A 87 -1.78 11.21 2.22
N HIS A 88 -2.23 10.12 1.61
CA HIS A 88 -3.59 9.99 1.09
C HIS A 88 -4.62 9.85 2.20
N HIS A 89 -4.37 8.96 3.17
CA HIS A 89 -5.37 8.58 4.15
C HIS A 89 -5.25 9.36 5.46
N ASN A 90 -4.07 9.50 6.06
CA ASN A 90 -3.97 10.21 7.34
C ASN A 90 -4.12 11.72 7.16
N LEU A 91 -3.39 12.28 6.20
CA LEU A 91 -3.35 13.72 5.95
C LEU A 91 -4.42 14.18 4.96
N GLY A 92 -4.80 13.34 4.00
CA GLY A 92 -5.79 13.64 2.96
C GLY A 92 -7.24 13.27 3.32
N HIS A 93 -7.45 12.15 4.03
CA HIS A 93 -8.79 11.66 4.37
C HIS A 93 -9.18 11.92 5.82
N HIS A 94 -8.47 11.38 6.82
CA HIS A 94 -8.86 11.51 8.23
C HIS A 94 -9.02 12.96 8.68
N ARG A 95 -8.16 13.87 8.19
CA ARG A 95 -8.25 15.30 8.49
C ARG A 95 -9.45 15.99 7.84
N ASN A 96 -9.91 15.49 6.69
CA ASN A 96 -10.93 16.13 5.87
C ASN A 96 -12.24 15.33 5.82
N PHE A 97 -12.36 14.23 6.58
CA PHE A 97 -13.45 13.26 6.50
C PHE A 97 -14.86 13.88 6.50
N LEU A 98 -15.07 14.93 7.30
CA LEU A 98 -16.36 15.62 7.40
C LEU A 98 -16.63 16.58 6.23
N ASP A 99 -15.61 16.99 5.48
CA ASP A 99 -15.68 17.90 4.34
C ASP A 99 -15.29 17.18 3.05
N GLN A 100 -16.30 16.58 2.41
CA GLN A 100 -16.15 15.79 1.18
C GLN A 100 -15.63 16.60 -0.02
N SER A 101 -15.61 17.94 0.05
CA SER A 101 -14.98 18.78 -0.98
C SER A 101 -13.44 18.75 -0.92
N LYS A 102 -12.88 18.36 0.22
CA LYS A 102 -11.42 18.31 0.49
C LYS A 102 -10.89 16.89 0.73
N ASP A 103 -11.77 15.92 0.96
CA ASP A 103 -11.41 14.55 1.28
C ASP A 103 -10.84 13.80 0.07
N GLU A 104 -9.58 13.33 0.18
CA GLU A 104 -8.91 12.56 -0.86
C GLU A 104 -9.50 11.15 -1.05
N SER A 105 -10.24 10.65 -0.07
CA SER A 105 -11.02 9.42 -0.15
C SER A 105 -12.52 9.70 0.00
N ARG A 106 -12.99 10.82 -0.58
CA ARG A 106 -14.42 11.19 -0.56
C ARG A 106 -15.32 10.09 -1.11
N TRP A 107 -16.48 9.90 -0.50
CA TRP A 107 -17.55 8.99 -0.95
C TRP A 107 -18.70 9.72 -1.67
N LYS A 108 -18.66 11.06 -1.75
CA LYS A 108 -19.64 11.86 -2.50
C LYS A 108 -19.07 12.37 -3.83
N ARG A 109 -19.93 12.43 -4.84
CA ARG A 109 -19.66 13.10 -6.11
C ARG A 109 -19.73 14.63 -5.94
N ALA A 110 -19.30 15.36 -6.97
CA ALA A 110 -19.34 16.83 -6.97
C ALA A 110 -20.76 17.41 -6.79
N ASN A 111 -21.79 16.70 -7.26
CA ASN A 111 -23.20 17.07 -7.07
C ASN A 111 -23.78 16.64 -5.70
N GLY A 112 -22.95 16.11 -4.80
CA GLY A 112 -23.34 15.69 -3.45
C GLY A 112 -23.91 14.27 -3.34
N ALA A 113 -24.20 13.59 -4.45
CA ALA A 113 -24.71 12.22 -4.43
C ALA A 113 -23.64 11.22 -3.98
N THR A 114 -24.04 10.23 -3.17
CA THR A 114 -23.15 9.15 -2.70
C THR A 114 -22.78 8.21 -3.86
N MET A 115 -21.51 7.84 -3.93
CA MET A 115 -21.02 6.82 -4.87
C MET A 115 -21.43 5.41 -4.43
N GLY A 116 -21.64 4.52 -5.39
CA GLY A 116 -21.81 3.09 -5.07
C GLY A 116 -20.49 2.48 -4.60
N MET A 117 -20.54 1.29 -3.99
CA MET A 117 -19.34 0.61 -3.47
C MET A 117 -18.29 0.37 -4.55
N LEU A 118 -18.68 -0.17 -5.71
CA LEU A 118 -17.74 -0.44 -6.81
C LEU A 118 -17.13 0.83 -7.38
N GLU A 119 -17.95 1.86 -7.59
CA GLU A 119 -17.49 3.16 -8.07
C GLU A 119 -16.50 3.78 -7.09
N TYR A 120 -16.82 3.80 -5.79
CA TYR A 120 -15.93 4.30 -4.75
C TYR A 120 -14.60 3.55 -4.72
N THR A 121 -14.65 2.21 -4.70
CA THR A 121 -13.46 1.35 -4.69
C THR A 121 -12.57 1.62 -5.89
N LEU A 122 -13.13 1.65 -7.10
CA LEU A 122 -12.37 1.92 -8.32
C LEU A 122 -11.85 3.36 -8.34
N ASN A 123 -12.65 4.34 -7.90
CA ASN A 123 -12.23 5.74 -7.83
C ASN A 123 -11.00 5.88 -6.93
N VAL A 124 -11.04 5.36 -5.71
CA VAL A 124 -9.93 5.42 -4.76
C VAL A 124 -8.73 4.64 -5.28
N ALA A 125 -8.92 3.43 -5.78
CA ALA A 125 -7.83 2.61 -6.32
C ALA A 125 -7.05 3.33 -7.45
N LEU A 126 -7.76 3.99 -8.36
CA LEU A 126 -7.15 4.69 -9.50
C LEU A 126 -6.55 6.06 -9.14
N THR A 127 -6.99 6.68 -8.06
CA THR A 127 -6.64 8.08 -7.75
C THR A 127 -5.79 8.25 -6.48
N ALA A 128 -5.60 7.20 -5.67
CA ALA A 128 -4.88 7.30 -4.40
C ALA A 128 -3.45 7.85 -4.56
N TYR A 129 -2.70 7.38 -5.56
CA TYR A 129 -1.35 7.86 -5.85
C TYR A 129 -1.29 9.34 -6.24
N PRO A 130 -2.02 9.81 -7.28
CA PRO A 130 -1.98 11.22 -7.64
C PRO A 130 -2.52 12.11 -6.51
N ARG A 131 -3.57 11.70 -5.80
CA ARG A 131 -4.10 12.45 -4.64
C ARG A 131 -3.10 12.53 -3.48
N GLY A 132 -2.47 11.42 -3.12
CA GLY A 132 -1.39 11.38 -2.12
C GLY A 132 -0.22 12.28 -2.50
N TYR A 133 0.17 12.28 -3.78
CA TYR A 133 1.19 13.20 -4.30
C TYR A 133 0.80 14.68 -4.13
N GLN A 134 -0.46 15.05 -4.43
CA GLN A 134 -0.93 16.43 -4.25
C GLN A 134 -0.91 16.84 -2.77
N VAL A 135 -1.36 15.98 -1.86
CA VAL A 135 -1.29 16.25 -0.41
C VAL A 135 0.16 16.48 0.01
N GLY A 136 1.07 15.61 -0.43
CA GLY A 136 2.47 15.68 -0.03
C GLY A 136 3.23 16.92 -0.52
N LYS A 137 2.72 17.68 -1.49
CA LYS A 137 3.25 19.04 -1.80
C LYS A 137 3.27 19.96 -0.58
N LYS A 138 2.36 19.75 0.38
CA LYS A 138 2.30 20.47 1.67
C LYS A 138 3.19 19.85 2.75
N TYR A 139 3.77 18.67 2.52
CA TYR A 139 4.60 17.91 3.46
C TYR A 139 5.90 17.42 2.81
N PRO A 140 6.87 18.31 2.51
CA PRO A 140 8.03 18.01 1.67
C PRO A 140 8.85 16.80 2.12
N LYS A 141 9.01 16.60 3.44
CA LYS A 141 9.76 15.45 3.99
C LYS A 141 9.08 14.11 3.68
N LEU A 142 7.76 14.03 3.86
CA LEU A 142 6.98 12.82 3.59
C LEU A 142 6.91 12.56 2.09
N GLN A 143 6.75 13.61 1.29
CA GLN A 143 6.74 13.57 -0.17
C GLN A 143 8.06 13.04 -0.73
N LYS A 144 9.20 13.54 -0.24
CA LYS A 144 10.52 13.05 -0.66
C LYS A 144 10.65 11.55 -0.41
N GLN A 145 10.23 11.07 0.76
CA GLN A 145 10.26 9.65 1.07
C GLN A 145 9.31 8.83 0.19
N PHE A 146 8.08 9.32 -0.03
CA PHE A 146 7.11 8.68 -0.92
C PHE A 146 7.69 8.49 -2.34
N ILE A 147 8.28 9.55 -2.90
CA ILE A 147 8.88 9.51 -4.24
C ILE A 147 10.10 8.58 -4.26
N VAL A 148 11.07 8.78 -3.36
CA VAL A 148 12.33 8.03 -3.40
C VAL A 148 12.10 6.54 -3.18
N TYR A 149 11.36 6.15 -2.14
CA TYR A 149 11.11 4.74 -1.88
C TYR A 149 10.11 4.13 -2.86
N GLY A 150 9.20 4.94 -3.43
CA GLY A 150 8.36 4.52 -4.55
C GLY A 150 9.19 4.18 -5.79
N LEU A 151 10.14 5.03 -6.17
CA LEU A 151 11.06 4.79 -7.28
C LEU A 151 11.97 3.58 -7.03
N ILE A 152 12.49 3.40 -5.81
CA ILE A 152 13.26 2.21 -5.45
C ILE A 152 12.41 0.95 -5.59
N THR A 153 11.18 0.97 -5.07
CA THR A 153 10.25 -0.18 -5.19
C THR A 153 9.95 -0.48 -6.66
N PHE A 154 9.68 0.54 -7.46
CA PHE A 154 9.43 0.40 -8.89
C PHE A 154 10.64 -0.18 -9.63
N ALA A 155 11.87 0.29 -9.33
CA ALA A 155 13.09 -0.23 -9.91
C ALA A 155 13.32 -1.71 -9.55
N LEU A 156 13.13 -2.08 -8.28
CA LEU A 156 13.24 -3.47 -7.83
C LEU A 156 12.21 -4.37 -8.52
N LEU A 157 10.95 -3.92 -8.63
CA LEU A 157 9.91 -4.65 -9.34
C LEU A 157 10.24 -4.80 -10.83
N THR A 158 10.74 -3.73 -11.47
CA THR A 158 11.18 -3.78 -12.87
C THR A 158 12.29 -4.81 -13.06
N THR A 159 13.29 -4.85 -12.17
CA THR A 159 14.35 -5.87 -12.21
C THR A 159 13.79 -7.28 -12.04
N LEU A 160 12.82 -7.48 -11.14
CA LEU A 160 12.14 -8.78 -10.95
C LEU A 160 11.37 -9.21 -12.20
N THR A 161 10.84 -8.27 -12.98
CA THR A 161 10.05 -8.54 -14.20
C THR A 161 10.90 -8.72 -15.46
N LEU A 162 12.09 -8.14 -15.52
CA LEU A 162 13.01 -8.27 -16.66
C LEU A 162 13.97 -9.46 -16.56
N TYR A 163 13.93 -10.22 -15.46
CA TYR A 163 14.65 -11.50 -15.30
C TYR A 163 14.14 -12.54 -16.30
#